data_AF-A0A6G3BBZ5-F1
#
_entry.id   AF-A0A6G3BBZ5-F1
#
_cell.length_a   1.000
_cell.length_b   1.000
_cell.length_c   1.000
_cell.angle_alpha   90.00
_cell.angle_beta   90.00
_cell.angle_gamma   90.00
#
_symmetry.space_group_name_H-M   'P 1'
#
loop_
_entity.id
_entity.type
_entity.pdbx_description
1 polymer ?
#
loop_
_entity_poly.entity_id
_entity_poly.type
_entity_poly.pdbx_seq_one_letter_code
_entity_poly.pdbx_strand_id
1 'polypeptide(L)'
;MDRRDGSAGTGDRATGRPAAPEGLFGHGWAATDLARPPVPGAAWAAKRRAAVSARFPGERVVVPSGGLKVRSNDFDYAFRPHSAFIHLTAEQGTGAVPDSVLVFEPTGGGHEVTLFVRPRSPRDPGAGSTELHQDPRHGEFWVGRRRTLAETADALGIGTDHRDRVEAALGAHVPTRVVRGQDPLVDSLVPPSADADEELLAFLSELRLVKDAWEIEQLDSAVRHTVAGFHDVAGELSHAMRTRRGERWIEGTFNRRARLEGHGLGFETIAAAGAHACALHWTRNDGPVRDGDLLLLDAGVEADSFYTGDVTRTLPVGGRFSDVQRRVYDLVFAAQSAGIAALRPGAPYGAFHDAATRVIAEGLDAWGLRPGGRHLPHGPALYRRYTVCGTGHMLGLDCHDCAAARDETYAGGTLEAGHVLTVEPGLYFQPDDLTVPEELRGIGVRIEDDFVITADGARCLSSGLPRDADGIEAWMSATRG
;
A
#
# COMPACT_ATOMS: atom_id res chain seq x y z
N MET A 1 -17.10 11.29 -40.44
CA MET A 1 -17.53 9.97 -40.94
C MET A 1 -17.86 9.16 -39.70
N ASP A 2 -19.14 8.89 -39.55
CA ASP A 2 -19.85 8.37 -38.37
C ASP A 2 -19.24 7.02 -37.88
N ARG A 3 -18.91 6.91 -36.59
CA ARG A 3 -18.80 5.63 -35.88
C ARG A 3 -19.44 5.76 -34.51
N ARG A 4 -20.75 5.53 -34.52
CA ARG A 4 -21.61 5.24 -33.37
C ARG A 4 -21.24 3.91 -32.73
N ASP A 5 -21.62 3.81 -31.47
CA ASP A 5 -21.93 2.61 -30.70
C ASP A 5 -20.86 1.51 -30.54
N GLY A 6 -20.35 1.47 -29.32
CA GLY A 6 -19.71 0.32 -28.70
C GLY A 6 -20.25 0.06 -27.30
N SER A 7 -21.56 0.25 -27.07
CA SER A 7 -22.27 -0.31 -25.91
C SER A 7 -22.48 -1.82 -26.11
N ALA A 8 -21.38 -2.57 -26.12
CA ALA A 8 -21.46 -4.02 -26.04
C ALA A 8 -21.71 -4.39 -24.58
N GLY A 9 -23.00 -4.51 -24.23
CA GLY A 9 -23.44 -5.07 -22.96
C GLY A 9 -22.73 -6.39 -22.69
N THR A 10 -22.12 -6.48 -21.50
CA THR A 10 -21.70 -7.75 -20.95
C THR A 10 -22.95 -8.60 -20.78
N GLY A 11 -23.11 -9.58 -21.69
CA GLY A 11 -24.23 -10.50 -21.71
C GLY A 11 -24.41 -11.12 -20.33
N ASP A 12 -25.52 -10.76 -19.72
CA ASP A 12 -26.07 -11.42 -18.55
C ASP A 12 -26.17 -12.93 -18.84
N ARG A 13 -25.50 -13.76 -18.04
CA ARG A 13 -25.67 -15.22 -18.05
C ARG A 13 -27.04 -15.64 -17.49
N ALA A 14 -27.97 -14.74 -17.23
CA ALA A 14 -29.36 -15.05 -16.93
C ALA A 14 -30.23 -15.28 -18.18
N THR A 15 -29.74 -16.00 -19.20
CA THR A 15 -30.62 -16.52 -20.25
C THR A 15 -31.35 -17.78 -19.74
N GLY A 16 -32.46 -17.58 -19.03
CA GLY A 16 -33.44 -18.64 -18.75
C GLY A 16 -33.89 -18.85 -17.30
N ARG A 17 -33.59 -17.94 -16.36
CA ARG A 17 -34.20 -18.03 -15.02
C ARG A 17 -35.69 -17.67 -15.10
N PRO A 18 -36.61 -18.50 -14.57
CA PRO A 18 -38.00 -18.12 -14.43
C PRO A 18 -38.11 -16.82 -13.62
N ALA A 19 -38.97 -15.91 -14.05
CA ALA A 19 -39.25 -14.71 -13.28
C ALA A 19 -39.78 -15.11 -11.89
N ALA A 20 -39.24 -14.50 -10.83
CA ALA A 20 -39.79 -14.68 -9.50
C ALA A 20 -41.22 -14.08 -9.46
N PRO A 21 -42.15 -14.69 -8.69
CA PRO A 21 -43.45 -14.09 -8.45
C PRO A 21 -43.34 -12.65 -7.95
N GLU A 22 -44.22 -11.79 -8.47
CA GLU A 22 -44.26 -10.37 -8.09
C GLU A 22 -44.42 -10.22 -6.57
N GLY A 23 -43.66 -9.29 -5.99
CA GLY A 23 -43.71 -9.02 -4.55
C GLY A 23 -42.99 -10.03 -3.66
N LEU A 24 -42.50 -11.18 -4.16
CA LEU A 24 -41.84 -12.22 -3.35
C LEU A 24 -40.68 -11.67 -2.50
N PHE A 25 -39.89 -10.76 -3.06
CA PHE A 25 -38.74 -10.17 -2.39
C PHE A 25 -39.06 -8.87 -1.63
N GLY A 26 -40.33 -8.43 -1.61
CA GLY A 26 -40.70 -7.11 -1.10
C GLY A 26 -41.28 -7.05 0.31
N HIS A 27 -41.43 -8.19 0.99
CA HIS A 27 -42.06 -8.26 2.30
C HIS A 27 -41.41 -9.36 3.17
N GLY A 28 -41.74 -9.38 4.47
CA GLY A 28 -41.25 -10.41 5.39
C GLY A 28 -39.81 -10.21 5.89
N TRP A 29 -39.20 -9.04 5.62
CA TRP A 29 -37.87 -8.69 6.12
C TRP A 29 -37.95 -7.98 7.47
N ALA A 30 -37.13 -8.40 8.43
CA ALA A 30 -36.94 -7.65 9.67
C ALA A 30 -36.11 -6.38 9.43
N ALA A 31 -36.36 -5.34 10.22
CA ALA A 31 -35.43 -4.22 10.34
C ALA A 31 -34.15 -4.73 11.03
N THR A 32 -32.99 -4.49 10.42
CA THR A 32 -31.71 -5.00 10.94
C THR A 32 -30.67 -3.89 11.07
N ASP A 33 -31.11 -2.63 11.14
CA ASP A 33 -30.23 -1.48 11.30
C ASP A 33 -29.42 -1.61 12.59
N LEU A 34 -28.16 -1.25 12.53
CA LEU A 34 -27.19 -1.41 13.59
C LEU A 34 -26.80 -0.04 14.13
N ALA A 35 -26.83 0.13 15.45
CA ALA A 35 -26.11 1.24 16.06
C ALA A 35 -24.61 1.01 15.85
N ARG A 36 -23.94 1.93 15.15
CA ARG A 36 -22.50 1.85 14.90
C ARG A 36 -21.79 2.97 15.64
N PRO A 37 -20.85 2.68 16.54
CA PRO A 37 -19.98 3.72 17.06
C PRO A 37 -19.11 4.28 15.93
N PRO A 38 -18.66 5.55 16.03
CA PRO A 38 -17.65 6.08 15.13
C PRO A 38 -16.41 5.19 15.11
N VAL A 39 -15.85 4.99 13.92
CA VAL A 39 -14.56 4.30 13.78
C VAL A 39 -13.48 5.14 14.46
N PRO A 40 -12.45 4.52 15.07
CA PRO A 40 -11.43 5.26 15.84
C PRO A 40 -10.77 6.41 15.07
N GLY A 41 -10.57 6.24 13.75
CA GLY A 41 -9.97 7.25 12.88
C GLY A 41 -10.89 8.42 12.49
N ALA A 42 -12.19 8.35 12.75
CA ALA A 42 -13.17 9.34 12.25
C ALA A 42 -12.86 10.77 12.73
N ALA A 43 -12.47 10.93 13.99
CA ALA A 43 -12.11 12.24 14.56
C ALA A 43 -10.82 12.82 13.95
N TRP A 44 -9.87 11.98 13.57
CA TRP A 44 -8.63 12.38 12.89
C TRP A 44 -8.91 12.77 11.43
N ALA A 45 -9.70 11.96 10.73
CA ALA A 45 -10.21 12.27 9.40
C ALA A 45 -10.94 13.62 9.37
N ALA A 46 -11.73 13.97 10.38
CA ALA A 46 -12.38 15.27 10.48
C ALA A 46 -11.39 16.46 10.50
N LYS A 47 -10.25 16.33 11.20
CA LYS A 47 -9.20 17.37 11.21
C LYS A 47 -8.58 17.53 9.82
N ARG A 48 -8.34 16.44 9.11
CA ARG A 48 -7.79 16.45 7.75
C ARG A 48 -8.76 17.07 6.76
N ARG A 49 -10.05 16.75 6.87
CA ARG A 49 -11.12 17.41 6.10
C ARG A 49 -11.15 18.92 6.38
N ALA A 50 -10.97 19.35 7.62
CA ALA A 50 -10.87 20.78 7.96
C ALA A 50 -9.64 21.45 7.30
N ALA A 51 -8.50 20.75 7.22
CA ALA A 51 -7.31 21.26 6.52
C ALA A 51 -7.54 21.41 5.00
N VAL A 52 -8.20 20.44 4.36
CA VAL A 52 -8.64 20.56 2.95
C VAL A 52 -9.58 21.76 2.78
N SER A 53 -10.56 21.90 3.68
CA SER A 53 -11.50 23.03 3.63
C SER A 53 -10.81 24.39 3.77
N ALA A 54 -9.79 24.49 4.63
CA ALA A 54 -9.02 25.72 4.82
C ALA A 54 -8.13 26.06 3.62
N ARG A 55 -7.65 25.03 2.90
CA ARG A 55 -6.73 25.18 1.76
C ARG A 55 -7.42 25.66 0.48
N PHE A 56 -8.67 25.27 0.27
CA PHE A 56 -9.42 25.54 -0.97
C PHE A 56 -10.74 26.28 -0.69
N PRO A 57 -10.72 27.46 -0.05
CA PRO A 57 -11.95 28.17 0.28
C PRO A 57 -12.71 28.61 -0.97
N GLY A 58 -14.03 28.40 -1.01
CA GLY A 58 -14.88 28.84 -2.11
C GLY A 58 -14.83 27.96 -3.36
N GLU A 59 -14.03 26.88 -3.34
CA GLU A 59 -13.92 25.90 -4.43
C GLU A 59 -14.52 24.57 -3.97
N ARG A 60 -15.23 23.86 -4.84
CA ARG A 60 -15.67 22.49 -4.56
C ARG A 60 -14.49 21.53 -4.66
N VAL A 61 -14.34 20.65 -3.68
CA VAL A 61 -13.35 19.55 -3.72
C VAL A 61 -14.06 18.22 -3.83
N VAL A 62 -13.69 17.40 -4.81
CA VAL A 62 -14.29 16.09 -5.07
C VAL A 62 -13.22 15.02 -5.01
N VAL A 63 -13.39 14.06 -4.09
CA VAL A 63 -12.46 12.95 -3.88
C VAL A 63 -13.23 11.63 -4.05
N PRO A 64 -13.18 10.99 -5.23
CA PRO A 64 -13.78 9.68 -5.42
C PRO A 64 -12.96 8.57 -4.75
N SER A 65 -13.63 7.51 -4.30
CA SER A 65 -13.00 6.31 -3.75
C SER A 65 -12.35 5.43 -4.81
N GLY A 66 -12.72 5.60 -6.07
CA GLY A 66 -12.47 4.60 -7.10
C GLY A 66 -13.54 3.51 -7.13
N GLY A 67 -13.55 2.74 -8.22
CA GLY A 67 -14.46 1.60 -8.43
C GLY A 67 -13.75 0.25 -8.48
N LEU A 68 -14.53 -0.81 -8.63
CA LEU A 68 -14.03 -2.17 -8.82
C LEU A 68 -13.15 -2.30 -10.08
N LYS A 69 -12.12 -3.15 -10.00
CA LYS A 69 -11.24 -3.47 -11.11
C LYS A 69 -11.46 -4.91 -11.55
N VAL A 70 -11.83 -5.09 -12.81
CA VAL A 70 -12.10 -6.42 -13.38
C VAL A 70 -10.80 -7.23 -13.45
N ARG A 71 -10.84 -8.44 -12.89
CA ARG A 71 -9.79 -9.45 -13.06
C ARG A 71 -10.03 -10.30 -14.31
N SER A 72 -11.23 -10.85 -14.45
CA SER A 72 -11.62 -11.65 -15.60
C SER A 72 -13.13 -11.71 -15.70
N ASN A 73 -13.70 -11.21 -16.80
CA ASN A 73 -15.15 -11.18 -17.05
C ASN A 73 -15.92 -10.52 -15.88
N ASP A 74 -16.73 -11.29 -15.18
CA ASP A 74 -17.60 -10.90 -14.06
C ASP A 74 -16.92 -11.01 -12.68
N PHE A 75 -15.62 -11.29 -12.64
CA PHE A 75 -14.83 -11.35 -11.41
C PHE A 75 -13.96 -10.12 -11.26
N ASP A 76 -14.15 -9.38 -10.17
CA ASP A 76 -13.34 -8.25 -9.78
C ASP A 76 -12.20 -8.67 -8.81
N TYR A 77 -11.15 -7.85 -8.77
CA TYR A 77 -10.20 -7.89 -7.65
C TYR A 77 -10.86 -7.39 -6.36
N ALA A 78 -10.24 -7.70 -5.21
CA ALA A 78 -10.65 -7.11 -3.95
C ALA A 78 -10.59 -5.58 -4.05
N PHE A 79 -11.65 -4.91 -3.59
CA PHE A 79 -11.70 -3.46 -3.64
C PHE A 79 -10.72 -2.84 -2.65
N ARG A 80 -9.95 -1.87 -3.13
CA ARG A 80 -9.10 -0.99 -2.32
C ARG A 80 -9.38 0.45 -2.77
N PRO A 81 -9.95 1.31 -1.91
CA PRO A 81 -10.20 2.69 -2.28
C PRO A 81 -8.92 3.48 -2.55
N HIS A 82 -9.08 4.64 -3.19
CA HIS A 82 -8.01 5.61 -3.33
C HIS A 82 -7.54 6.11 -1.96
N SER A 83 -6.22 6.20 -1.77
CA SER A 83 -5.60 6.47 -0.47
C SER A 83 -5.98 7.83 0.11
N ALA A 84 -6.14 8.86 -0.73
CA ALA A 84 -6.66 10.15 -0.27
C ALA A 84 -8.11 10.08 0.24
N PHE A 85 -8.95 9.22 -0.36
CA PHE A 85 -10.31 8.99 0.12
C PHE A 85 -10.29 8.32 1.50
N ILE A 86 -9.47 7.29 1.68
CA ILE A 86 -9.28 6.61 2.97
C ILE A 86 -8.80 7.61 4.03
N HIS A 87 -7.77 8.41 3.71
CA HIS A 87 -7.20 9.38 4.64
C HIS A 87 -8.22 10.41 5.15
N LEU A 88 -9.15 10.84 4.30
CA LEU A 88 -10.18 11.84 4.60
C LEU A 88 -11.46 11.26 5.20
N THR A 89 -11.68 9.95 5.12
CA THR A 89 -12.91 9.29 5.62
C THR A 89 -12.66 8.40 6.83
N ALA A 90 -11.44 7.89 6.99
CA ALA A 90 -11.09 6.78 7.88
C ALA A 90 -11.89 5.50 7.59
N GLU A 91 -12.34 5.30 6.35
CA GLU A 91 -12.97 4.06 5.92
C GLU A 91 -12.01 2.86 6.04
N GLN A 92 -12.54 1.69 6.40
CA GLN A 92 -11.70 0.51 6.71
C GLN A 92 -12.20 -0.77 6.03
N GLY A 93 -11.23 -1.58 5.57
CA GLY A 93 -11.35 -2.96 5.13
C GLY A 93 -12.60 -3.25 4.31
N THR A 94 -13.34 -4.28 4.73
CA THR A 94 -14.58 -4.73 4.08
C THR A 94 -15.76 -3.77 4.21
N GLY A 95 -15.62 -2.69 4.99
CA GLY A 95 -16.63 -1.63 5.07
C GLY A 95 -16.63 -0.71 3.85
N ALA A 96 -15.51 -0.61 3.13
CA ALA A 96 -15.35 0.29 2.00
C ALA A 96 -16.30 -0.05 0.84
N VAL A 97 -16.99 0.96 0.31
CA VAL A 97 -17.97 0.80 -0.76
C VAL A 97 -17.41 1.40 -2.06
N PRO A 98 -17.33 0.62 -3.16
CA PRO A 98 -16.92 1.13 -4.46
C PRO A 98 -17.79 2.29 -4.96
N ASP A 99 -17.21 3.12 -5.82
CA ASP A 99 -17.88 4.25 -6.46
C ASP A 99 -18.43 5.28 -5.45
N SER A 100 -17.89 5.34 -4.24
CA SER A 100 -18.22 6.38 -3.27
C SER A 100 -17.53 7.69 -3.63
N VAL A 101 -18.16 8.84 -3.38
CA VAL A 101 -17.57 10.16 -3.66
C VAL A 101 -17.73 11.08 -2.46
N LEU A 102 -16.60 11.54 -1.94
CA LEU A 102 -16.56 12.56 -0.90
C LEU A 102 -16.55 13.94 -1.58
N VAL A 103 -17.56 14.76 -1.28
CA VAL A 103 -17.69 16.12 -1.82
C VAL A 103 -17.61 17.13 -0.68
N PHE A 104 -16.77 18.13 -0.87
CA PHE A 104 -16.71 19.34 -0.07
C PHE A 104 -17.42 20.44 -0.87
N GLU A 105 -18.65 20.79 -0.48
CA GLU A 105 -19.40 21.87 -1.09
C GLU A 105 -19.04 23.19 -0.40
N PRO A 106 -18.54 24.20 -1.11
CA PRO A 106 -18.10 25.43 -0.48
C PRO A 106 -19.29 26.20 0.08
N THR A 107 -19.08 26.74 1.26
CA THR A 107 -19.99 27.64 1.96
C THR A 107 -19.28 28.98 2.17
N GLY A 108 -20.00 29.99 2.65
CA GLY A 108 -19.39 31.30 2.94
C GLY A 108 -18.25 31.29 3.98
N GLY A 109 -18.03 30.18 4.71
CA GLY A 109 -17.01 30.09 5.77
C GLY A 109 -16.21 28.78 5.83
N GLY A 110 -16.29 27.92 4.81
CA GLY A 110 -15.67 26.59 4.80
C GLY A 110 -16.39 25.67 3.83
N HIS A 111 -16.57 24.39 4.20
CA HIS A 111 -17.33 23.44 3.39
C HIS A 111 -18.37 22.68 4.21
N GLU A 112 -19.50 22.38 3.57
CA GLU A 112 -20.35 21.28 3.97
C GLU A 112 -19.80 20.01 3.30
N VAL A 113 -19.56 18.95 4.08
CA VAL A 113 -18.94 17.73 3.55
C VAL A 113 -19.94 16.57 3.55
N THR A 114 -20.17 16.03 2.36
CA THR A 114 -21.12 14.93 2.12
C THR A 114 -20.43 13.77 1.42
N LEU A 115 -20.64 12.56 1.95
CA LEU A 115 -20.24 11.32 1.33
C LEU A 115 -21.42 10.74 0.54
N PHE A 116 -21.30 10.74 -0.79
CA PHE A 116 -22.22 10.08 -1.70
C PHE A 116 -21.83 8.61 -1.81
N VAL A 117 -22.63 7.73 -1.23
CA VAL A 117 -22.35 6.29 -1.12
C VAL A 117 -23.58 5.48 -1.50
N ARG A 118 -23.38 4.30 -2.09
CA ARG A 118 -24.49 3.37 -2.35
C ARG A 118 -24.82 2.64 -1.05
N PRO A 119 -25.97 2.90 -0.42
CA PRO A 119 -26.29 2.26 0.84
C PRO A 119 -26.68 0.79 0.61
N ARG A 120 -27.06 0.17 1.71
CA ARG A 120 -27.82 -1.07 1.75
C ARG A 120 -28.94 -1.11 0.70
N SER A 121 -29.10 -2.24 0.00
CA SER A 121 -30.22 -2.41 -0.93
C SER A 121 -31.58 -2.31 -0.20
N PRO A 122 -32.58 -1.63 -0.80
CA PRO A 122 -33.89 -1.49 -0.20
C PRO A 122 -34.58 -2.85 -0.02
N ARG A 123 -35.22 -3.04 1.14
CA ARG A 123 -35.99 -4.27 1.48
C ARG A 123 -37.48 -4.16 1.16
N ASP A 124 -38.01 -2.95 1.19
CA ASP A 124 -39.36 -2.65 0.72
C ASP A 124 -39.25 -1.97 -0.66
N PRO A 125 -39.64 -2.66 -1.74
CA PRO A 125 -39.61 -2.14 -3.09
C PRO A 125 -40.76 -1.18 -3.37
N GLY A 126 -41.33 -0.48 -2.38
CA GLY A 126 -42.22 0.67 -2.59
C GLY A 126 -41.68 1.75 -3.57
N ALA A 127 -40.41 1.64 -4.00
CA ALA A 127 -39.77 2.39 -5.08
C ALA A 127 -39.57 1.62 -6.41
N GLY A 128 -40.16 0.43 -6.60
CA GLY A 128 -39.97 -0.42 -7.79
C GLY A 128 -38.56 -1.02 -7.97
N SER A 129 -37.68 -0.88 -6.97
CA SER A 129 -36.29 -1.33 -7.07
C SER A 129 -36.17 -2.85 -6.98
N THR A 130 -35.46 -3.45 -7.95
CA THR A 130 -35.10 -4.87 -7.95
C THR A 130 -33.65 -5.11 -7.54
N GLU A 131 -32.92 -4.06 -7.12
CA GLU A 131 -31.47 -4.08 -6.84
C GLU A 131 -31.10 -5.25 -5.92
N LEU A 132 -31.87 -5.44 -4.84
CA LEU A 132 -31.64 -6.48 -3.82
C LEU A 132 -31.27 -7.85 -4.40
N HIS A 133 -31.95 -8.30 -5.46
CA HIS A 133 -31.82 -9.66 -6.00
C HIS A 133 -31.53 -9.73 -7.51
N GLN A 134 -31.75 -8.67 -8.28
CA GLN A 134 -31.49 -8.66 -9.73
C GLN A 134 -30.21 -7.93 -10.14
N ASP A 135 -29.63 -7.11 -9.27
CA ASP A 135 -28.37 -6.44 -9.57
C ASP A 135 -27.19 -7.29 -9.06
N PRO A 136 -26.44 -7.97 -9.94
CA PRO A 136 -25.29 -8.78 -9.52
C PRO A 136 -24.11 -7.94 -9.01
N ARG A 137 -24.07 -6.63 -9.31
CA ARG A 137 -23.02 -5.71 -8.86
C ARG A 137 -23.31 -5.13 -7.48
N HIS A 138 -24.57 -4.82 -7.18
CA HIS A 138 -24.94 -4.09 -5.97
C HIS A 138 -25.94 -4.82 -5.07
N GLY A 139 -26.67 -5.82 -5.54
CA GLY A 139 -27.68 -6.51 -4.75
C GLY A 139 -27.11 -7.27 -3.56
N GLU A 140 -27.70 -7.12 -2.37
CA GLU A 140 -27.19 -7.81 -1.18
C GLU A 140 -27.20 -9.34 -1.29
N PHE A 141 -28.03 -9.93 -2.14
CA PHE A 141 -27.98 -11.38 -2.41
C PHE A 141 -26.70 -11.82 -3.13
N TRP A 142 -26.04 -10.88 -3.83
CA TRP A 142 -24.85 -11.14 -4.64
C TRP A 142 -23.57 -10.73 -3.94
N VAL A 143 -23.56 -9.54 -3.33
CA VAL A 143 -22.35 -8.92 -2.76
C VAL A 143 -22.39 -8.79 -1.24
N GLY A 144 -23.48 -9.24 -0.60
CA GLY A 144 -23.65 -9.12 0.85
C GLY A 144 -24.15 -7.75 1.31
N ARG A 145 -24.29 -7.61 2.62
CA ARG A 145 -24.88 -6.43 3.25
C ARG A 145 -23.90 -5.24 3.27
N ARG A 146 -24.40 -4.06 2.90
CA ARG A 146 -23.73 -2.76 3.12
C ARG A 146 -24.33 -2.02 4.32
N ARG A 147 -23.64 -0.96 4.75
CA ARG A 147 -24.19 0.00 5.71
C ARG A 147 -25.35 0.79 5.10
N THR A 148 -26.31 1.17 5.93
CA THR A 148 -27.27 2.22 5.57
C THR A 148 -26.57 3.59 5.51
N LEU A 149 -27.25 4.63 5.02
CA LEU A 149 -26.72 5.99 5.05
C LEU A 149 -26.46 6.43 6.51
N ALA A 150 -27.43 6.25 7.40
CA ALA A 150 -27.28 6.56 8.83
C ALA A 150 -26.14 5.78 9.49
N GLU A 151 -26.04 4.47 9.25
CA GLU A 151 -24.94 3.65 9.76
C GLU A 151 -23.57 4.11 9.26
N THR A 152 -23.49 4.63 8.04
CA THR A 152 -22.26 5.17 7.46
C THR A 152 -21.93 6.53 8.07
N ALA A 153 -22.93 7.40 8.24
CA ALA A 153 -22.78 8.70 8.87
C ALA A 153 -22.31 8.57 10.32
N ASP A 154 -22.91 7.67 11.10
CA ASP A 154 -22.53 7.40 12.48
C ASP A 154 -21.11 6.82 12.57
N ALA A 155 -20.76 5.90 11.68
CA ALA A 155 -19.44 5.27 11.66
C ALA A 155 -18.33 6.24 11.27
N LEU A 156 -18.52 7.10 10.26
CA LEU A 156 -17.44 7.95 9.72
C LEU A 156 -17.48 9.39 10.25
N GLY A 157 -18.59 9.79 10.89
CA GLY A 157 -18.81 11.18 11.31
C GLY A 157 -18.89 12.15 10.12
N ILE A 158 -19.57 11.74 9.04
CA ILE A 158 -19.71 12.51 7.79
C ILE A 158 -21.19 12.52 7.41
N GLY A 159 -21.71 13.64 6.91
CA GLY A 159 -23.03 13.65 6.27
C GLY A 159 -23.04 12.70 5.07
N THR A 160 -24.14 11.98 4.85
CA THR A 160 -24.21 11.00 3.76
C THR A 160 -25.44 11.24 2.89
N ASP A 161 -25.29 11.02 1.59
CA ASP A 161 -26.40 10.99 0.65
C ASP A 161 -26.24 9.79 -0.29
N HIS A 162 -27.32 9.41 -0.97
CA HIS A 162 -27.34 8.30 -1.91
C HIS A 162 -26.42 8.61 -3.11
N ARG A 163 -25.60 7.63 -3.51
CA ARG A 163 -24.71 7.73 -4.68
C ARG A 163 -25.37 8.36 -5.92
N ASP A 164 -26.58 7.94 -6.26
CA ASP A 164 -27.32 8.44 -7.43
C ASP A 164 -27.65 9.96 -7.38
N ARG A 165 -27.46 10.64 -6.25
CA ARG A 165 -27.62 12.11 -6.13
C ARG A 165 -26.37 12.90 -6.49
N VAL A 166 -25.23 12.23 -6.75
CA VAL A 166 -23.96 12.90 -7.05
C VAL A 166 -24.04 13.79 -8.30
N GLU A 167 -24.78 13.37 -9.33
CA GLU A 167 -24.95 14.16 -10.56
C GLU A 167 -25.65 15.51 -10.27
N ALA A 168 -26.71 15.47 -9.47
CA ALA A 168 -27.41 16.68 -9.06
C ALA A 168 -26.53 17.58 -8.20
N ALA A 169 -25.73 17.00 -7.29
CA ALA A 169 -24.82 17.75 -6.43
C ALA A 169 -23.70 18.47 -7.22
N LEU A 170 -23.20 17.85 -8.29
CA LEU A 170 -22.14 18.41 -9.12
C LEU A 170 -22.65 19.34 -10.24
N GLY A 171 -23.96 19.49 -10.41
CA GLY A 171 -24.55 20.28 -11.51
C GLY A 171 -24.37 21.80 -11.40
N ALA A 172 -24.14 22.32 -10.19
CA ALA A 172 -23.93 23.77 -9.99
C ALA A 172 -22.53 24.21 -10.45
N HIS A 173 -22.47 25.34 -11.16
CA HIS A 173 -21.23 25.92 -11.67
C HIS A 173 -20.46 26.66 -10.56
N VAL A 174 -19.57 25.92 -9.92
CA VAL A 174 -18.63 26.39 -8.91
C VAL A 174 -17.22 25.93 -9.33
N PRO A 175 -16.15 26.71 -9.15
CA PRO A 175 -14.79 26.22 -9.35
C PRO A 175 -14.60 24.90 -8.62
N THR A 176 -14.20 23.84 -9.32
CA THR A 176 -14.18 22.48 -8.79
C THR A 176 -12.83 21.83 -9.05
N ARG A 177 -12.29 21.17 -8.03
CA ARG A 177 -11.07 20.36 -8.06
C ARG A 177 -11.44 18.90 -7.84
N VAL A 178 -10.85 18.00 -8.63
CA VAL A 178 -11.20 16.58 -8.62
C VAL A 178 -9.93 15.75 -8.51
N VAL A 179 -9.95 14.73 -7.65
CA VAL A 179 -9.01 13.61 -7.76
C VAL A 179 -9.42 12.77 -8.97
N ARG A 180 -8.94 13.19 -10.14
CA ARG A 180 -9.39 12.74 -11.47
C ARG A 180 -8.94 11.31 -11.78
N GLY A 181 -9.69 10.63 -12.67
CA GLY A 181 -9.36 9.28 -13.15
C GLY A 181 -9.83 8.17 -12.22
N GLN A 182 -10.50 8.52 -11.13
CA GLN A 182 -11.01 7.55 -10.14
C GLN A 182 -12.48 7.21 -10.37
N ASP A 183 -13.27 8.10 -10.98
CA ASP A 183 -14.70 7.91 -11.18
C ASP A 183 -15.15 8.48 -12.54
N PRO A 184 -15.49 7.63 -13.52
CA PRO A 184 -15.85 8.08 -14.86
C PRO A 184 -17.07 9.01 -14.91
N LEU A 185 -18.03 8.86 -13.99
CA LEU A 185 -19.20 9.73 -13.93
C LEU A 185 -18.78 11.12 -13.47
N VAL A 186 -18.03 11.22 -12.37
CA VAL A 186 -17.50 12.52 -11.88
C VAL A 186 -16.63 13.19 -12.95
N ASP A 187 -15.72 12.43 -13.57
CA ASP A 187 -14.84 12.95 -14.62
C ASP A 187 -15.60 13.48 -15.84
N SER A 188 -16.79 12.92 -16.13
CA SER A 188 -17.66 13.39 -17.23
C SER A 188 -18.51 14.61 -16.87
N LEU A 189 -18.82 14.79 -15.58
CA LEU A 189 -19.66 15.88 -15.09
C LEU A 189 -18.86 17.16 -14.84
N VAL A 190 -17.59 17.04 -14.45
CA VAL A 190 -16.74 18.17 -14.08
C VAL A 190 -15.67 18.41 -15.16
N PRO A 191 -15.69 19.58 -15.85
CA PRO A 191 -14.67 19.91 -16.83
C PRO A 191 -13.25 19.79 -16.27
N PRO A 192 -12.29 19.28 -17.05
CA PRO A 192 -10.91 19.11 -16.59
C PRO A 192 -10.23 20.45 -16.34
N SER A 193 -9.50 20.53 -15.23
CA SER A 193 -8.61 21.64 -14.87
C SER A 193 -7.30 21.05 -14.35
N ALA A 194 -6.37 20.76 -15.26
CA ALA A 194 -5.15 20.01 -14.95
C ALA A 194 -4.37 20.61 -13.76
N ASP A 195 -4.07 21.91 -13.80
CA ASP A 195 -3.35 22.60 -12.73
C ASP A 195 -4.07 22.49 -11.38
N ALA A 196 -5.40 22.63 -11.38
CA ALA A 196 -6.19 22.62 -10.15
C ALA A 196 -6.33 21.21 -9.54
N ASP A 197 -6.45 20.20 -10.39
CA ASP A 197 -6.52 18.79 -10.01
C ASP A 197 -5.15 18.26 -9.53
N GLU A 198 -4.06 18.65 -10.20
CA GLU A 198 -2.69 18.34 -9.80
C GLU A 198 -2.34 19.00 -8.45
N GLU A 199 -2.71 20.27 -8.24
CA GLU A 199 -2.53 20.97 -6.97
C GLU A 199 -3.30 20.29 -5.83
N LEU A 200 -4.53 19.82 -6.09
CA LEU A 200 -5.31 19.05 -5.11
C LEU A 200 -4.62 17.74 -4.76
N LEU A 201 -4.19 16.97 -5.77
CA LEU A 201 -3.54 15.69 -5.56
C LEU A 201 -2.23 15.85 -4.78
N ALA A 202 -1.43 16.86 -5.12
CA ALA A 202 -0.19 17.19 -4.41
C ALA A 202 -0.46 17.55 -2.94
N PHE A 203 -1.44 18.42 -2.68
CA PHE A 203 -1.80 18.80 -1.31
C PHE A 203 -2.29 17.61 -0.48
N LEU A 204 -3.15 16.76 -1.05
CA LEU A 204 -3.64 15.55 -0.37
C LEU A 204 -2.51 14.54 -0.09
N SER A 205 -1.53 14.49 -0.99
CA SER A 205 -0.33 13.69 -0.82
C SER A 205 0.53 14.22 0.33
N GLU A 206 0.78 15.53 0.37
CA GLU A 206 1.57 16.19 1.42
C GLU A 206 0.91 16.14 2.80
N LEU A 207 -0.43 16.18 2.84
CA LEU A 207 -1.19 16.04 4.09
C LEU A 207 -0.94 14.69 4.79
N ARG A 208 -0.45 13.67 4.06
CA ARG A 208 -0.09 12.34 4.58
C ARG A 208 1.39 12.19 4.97
N LEU A 209 2.25 13.18 4.68
CA LEU A 209 3.68 13.06 4.97
C LEU A 209 3.93 12.92 6.48
N VAL A 210 3.31 13.80 7.27
CA VAL A 210 3.38 13.80 8.73
C VAL A 210 2.21 13.01 9.30
N LYS A 211 2.50 11.79 9.76
CA LYS A 211 1.50 10.89 10.34
C LYS A 211 1.06 11.39 11.71
N ASP A 212 -0.23 11.42 11.95
CA ASP A 212 -0.76 11.63 13.29
C ASP A 212 -0.66 10.37 14.17
N ALA A 213 -0.99 10.52 15.45
CA ALA A 213 -0.83 9.43 16.42
C ALA A 213 -1.65 8.18 16.06
N TRP A 214 -2.82 8.35 15.46
CA TRP A 214 -3.66 7.21 15.07
C TRP A 214 -3.07 6.48 13.85
N GLU A 215 -2.52 7.21 12.88
CA GLU A 215 -1.82 6.62 11.73
C GLU A 215 -0.60 5.82 12.17
N ILE A 216 0.19 6.36 13.10
CA ILE A 216 1.35 5.67 13.65
C ILE A 216 0.92 4.36 14.33
N GLU A 217 -0.17 4.36 15.10
CA GLU A 217 -0.73 3.13 15.69
C GLU A 217 -1.17 2.11 14.61
N GLN A 218 -1.73 2.58 13.49
CA GLN A 218 -2.14 1.70 12.39
C GLN A 218 -0.93 1.09 11.69
N LEU A 219 0.13 1.88 11.48
CA LEU A 219 1.41 1.42 10.92
C LEU A 219 2.09 0.42 11.87
N ASP A 220 2.16 0.72 13.18
CA ASP A 220 2.66 -0.22 14.19
C ASP A 220 1.89 -1.56 14.12
N SER A 221 0.57 -1.53 13.92
CA SER A 221 -0.23 -2.76 13.76
C SER A 221 0.09 -3.50 12.46
N ALA A 222 0.18 -2.81 11.33
CA ALA A 222 0.52 -3.39 10.04
C ALA A 222 1.91 -4.05 10.05
N VAL A 223 2.90 -3.37 10.64
CA VAL A 223 4.25 -3.88 10.81
C VAL A 223 4.29 -5.07 11.77
N ARG A 224 3.52 -5.06 12.86
CA ARG A 224 3.41 -6.23 13.75
C ARG A 224 2.85 -7.45 13.02
N HIS A 225 1.84 -7.29 12.17
CA HIS A 225 1.32 -8.39 11.34
C HIS A 225 2.35 -8.87 10.32
N THR A 226 3.10 -7.94 9.72
CA THR A 226 4.21 -8.23 8.83
C THR A 226 5.27 -9.08 9.52
N VAL A 227 5.74 -8.66 10.70
CA VAL A 227 6.70 -9.42 11.54
C VAL A 227 6.19 -10.83 11.84
N ALA A 228 4.91 -10.99 12.19
CA ALA A 228 4.32 -12.32 12.39
C ALA A 228 4.36 -13.18 11.13
N GLY A 229 4.20 -12.58 9.93
CA GLY A 229 4.35 -13.27 8.66
C GLY A 229 5.78 -13.76 8.40
N PHE A 230 6.79 -12.98 8.78
CA PHE A 230 8.19 -13.41 8.72
C PHE A 230 8.47 -14.60 9.65
N HIS A 231 7.89 -14.62 10.86
CA HIS A 231 7.97 -15.78 11.75
C HIS A 231 7.31 -17.02 11.13
N ASP A 232 6.12 -16.88 10.54
CA ASP A 232 5.45 -17.99 9.85
C ASP A 232 6.33 -18.56 8.72
N VAL A 233 6.91 -17.69 7.88
CA VAL A 233 7.80 -18.12 6.80
C VAL A 233 9.04 -18.84 7.34
N ALA A 234 9.69 -18.29 8.36
CA ALA A 234 10.91 -18.88 8.93
C ALA A 234 10.67 -20.32 9.43
N GLY A 235 9.50 -20.59 10.03
CA GLY A 235 9.08 -21.94 10.44
C GLY A 235 8.82 -22.90 9.26
N GLU A 236 8.46 -22.36 8.10
CA GLU A 236 8.08 -23.14 6.91
C GLU A 236 9.23 -23.38 5.92
N LEU A 237 10.42 -22.78 6.12
CA LEU A 237 11.55 -22.90 5.19
C LEU A 237 11.97 -24.35 4.91
N SER A 238 11.97 -25.20 5.94
CA SER A 238 12.29 -26.61 5.78
C SER A 238 11.31 -27.32 4.84
N HIS A 239 10.02 -26.94 4.89
CA HIS A 239 9.02 -27.46 3.97
C HIS A 239 9.19 -26.88 2.57
N ALA A 240 9.46 -25.58 2.45
CA ALA A 240 9.70 -24.91 1.18
C ALA A 240 10.81 -25.57 0.36
N MET A 241 11.90 -26.01 1.02
CA MET A 241 13.02 -26.72 0.37
C MET A 241 12.64 -28.07 -0.26
N ARG A 242 11.61 -28.74 0.27
CA ARG A 242 11.10 -30.01 -0.27
C ARG A 242 10.01 -29.82 -1.32
N THR A 243 9.54 -28.59 -1.50
CA THR A 243 8.47 -28.25 -2.42
C THR A 243 9.05 -27.79 -3.75
N ARG A 244 8.55 -28.38 -4.85
CA ARG A 244 9.03 -28.07 -6.22
C ARG A 244 9.03 -26.57 -6.53
N ARG A 245 8.04 -25.84 -6.02
CA ARG A 245 7.91 -24.37 -6.15
C ARG A 245 8.02 -23.74 -4.77
N GLY A 246 9.20 -23.87 -4.16
CA GLY A 246 9.45 -23.43 -2.79
C GLY A 246 9.15 -21.95 -2.57
N GLU A 247 9.46 -21.09 -3.54
CA GLU A 247 9.14 -19.65 -3.48
C GLU A 247 7.63 -19.40 -3.35
N ARG A 248 6.78 -20.15 -4.07
CA ARG A 248 5.32 -20.07 -3.91
C ARG A 248 4.81 -20.57 -2.57
N TRP A 249 5.51 -21.52 -1.95
CA TRP A 249 5.15 -21.97 -0.61
C TRP A 249 5.38 -20.84 0.40
N ILE A 250 6.50 -20.14 0.27
CA ILE A 250 6.85 -18.98 1.09
C ILE A 250 5.84 -17.84 0.87
N GLU A 251 5.60 -17.46 -0.38
CA GLU A 251 4.59 -16.47 -0.76
C GLU A 251 3.22 -16.81 -0.16
N GLY A 252 2.72 -18.03 -0.38
CA GLY A 252 1.42 -18.45 0.16
C GLY A 252 1.36 -18.44 1.68
N THR A 253 2.48 -18.74 2.36
CA THR A 253 2.58 -18.70 3.82
C THR A 253 2.42 -17.27 4.34
N PHE A 254 3.13 -16.31 3.76
CA PHE A 254 3.00 -14.90 4.12
C PHE A 254 1.61 -14.35 3.76
N ASN A 255 1.11 -14.64 2.55
CA ASN A 255 -0.19 -14.16 2.08
C ASN A 255 -1.34 -14.65 2.98
N ARG A 256 -1.22 -15.85 3.54
CA ARG A 256 -2.17 -16.36 4.54
C ARG A 256 -2.20 -15.46 5.77
N ARG A 257 -1.03 -15.08 6.33
CA ARG A 257 -0.95 -14.15 7.46
C ARG A 257 -1.60 -12.82 7.12
N ALA A 258 -1.26 -12.27 5.96
CA ALA A 258 -1.76 -10.98 5.50
C ALA A 258 -3.30 -10.94 5.43
N ARG A 259 -3.94 -12.02 4.96
CA ARG A 259 -5.41 -12.11 4.87
C ARG A 259 -6.11 -12.48 6.18
N LEU A 260 -5.39 -13.00 7.17
CA LEU A 260 -5.96 -13.34 8.47
C LEU A 260 -5.97 -12.13 9.42
N GLU A 261 -4.94 -11.28 9.35
CA GLU A 261 -4.73 -10.18 10.29
C GLU A 261 -5.01 -8.80 9.68
N GLY A 262 -5.13 -8.69 8.35
CA GLY A 262 -5.36 -7.43 7.66
C GLY A 262 -6.23 -7.59 6.41
N HIS A 263 -6.32 -6.50 5.65
CA HIS A 263 -7.07 -6.49 4.40
C HIS A 263 -6.38 -7.36 3.35
N GLY A 264 -5.06 -7.39 3.35
CA GLY A 264 -4.26 -8.18 2.42
C GLY A 264 -2.81 -7.77 2.40
N LEU A 265 -2.23 -7.81 1.20
CA LEU A 265 -0.85 -7.41 0.97
C LEU A 265 -0.77 -5.91 0.66
N GLY A 266 0.25 -5.22 1.17
CA GLY A 266 0.55 -3.86 0.73
C GLY A 266 1.10 -3.79 -0.69
N PHE A 267 1.80 -4.86 -1.10
CA PHE A 267 2.37 -5.08 -2.41
C PHE A 267 2.61 -6.58 -2.61
N GLU A 268 2.77 -7.03 -3.86
CA GLU A 268 3.00 -8.44 -4.14
C GLU A 268 4.31 -8.91 -3.48
N THR A 269 4.22 -9.95 -2.66
CA THR A 269 5.37 -10.54 -1.95
C THR A 269 6.47 -10.94 -2.93
N ILE A 270 7.70 -10.59 -2.61
CA ILE A 270 8.90 -11.04 -3.32
C ILE A 270 9.54 -12.13 -2.47
N ALA A 271 9.48 -13.37 -2.95
CA ALA A 271 10.12 -14.53 -2.33
C ALA A 271 11.20 -15.05 -3.28
N ALA A 272 12.38 -14.46 -3.22
CA ALA A 272 13.42 -14.62 -4.22
C ALA A 272 14.60 -15.45 -3.68
N ALA A 273 14.73 -16.69 -4.15
CA ALA A 273 15.80 -17.60 -3.75
C ALA A 273 16.99 -17.58 -4.71
N GLY A 274 18.21 -17.64 -4.17
CA GLY A 274 19.46 -17.64 -4.92
C GLY A 274 19.56 -16.42 -5.85
N ALA A 275 19.90 -16.66 -7.12
CA ALA A 275 20.07 -15.60 -8.12
C ALA A 275 18.79 -14.79 -8.40
N HIS A 276 17.59 -15.29 -8.07
CA HIS A 276 16.36 -14.50 -8.21
C HIS A 276 16.38 -13.25 -7.32
N ALA A 277 17.12 -13.26 -6.20
CA ALA A 277 17.28 -12.09 -5.32
C ALA A 277 17.97 -10.92 -6.02
N CYS A 278 18.62 -11.14 -7.17
CA CYS A 278 19.21 -10.07 -8.00
C CYS A 278 18.19 -9.35 -8.90
N ALA A 279 16.93 -9.79 -8.93
CA ALA A 279 15.82 -9.12 -9.60
C ALA A 279 14.93 -8.44 -8.55
N LEU A 280 14.92 -7.10 -8.55
CA LEU A 280 14.32 -6.32 -7.45
C LEU A 280 12.83 -6.61 -7.21
N HIS A 281 12.04 -6.77 -8.27
CA HIS A 281 10.61 -7.06 -8.20
C HIS A 281 10.30 -8.48 -8.69
N TRP A 282 11.00 -9.48 -8.14
CA TRP A 282 10.73 -10.89 -8.43
C TRP A 282 9.42 -11.35 -7.80
N THR A 283 8.29 -11.07 -8.44
CA THR A 283 6.94 -11.47 -7.98
C THR A 283 6.43 -12.73 -8.67
N ARG A 284 7.21 -13.29 -9.61
CA ARG A 284 6.86 -14.54 -10.29
C ARG A 284 6.87 -15.73 -9.33
N ASN A 285 7.80 -15.67 -8.36
CA ASN A 285 7.94 -16.58 -7.23
C ASN A 285 7.87 -18.06 -7.62
N ASP A 286 8.40 -18.46 -8.78
CA ASP A 286 8.22 -19.82 -9.30
C ASP A 286 9.44 -20.72 -9.20
N GLY A 287 10.50 -20.24 -8.57
CA GLY A 287 11.75 -20.93 -8.34
C GLY A 287 11.69 -22.00 -7.25
N PRO A 288 12.65 -22.94 -7.27
CA PRO A 288 12.93 -23.81 -6.15
C PRO A 288 13.72 -23.07 -5.07
N VAL A 289 13.56 -23.49 -3.81
CA VAL A 289 14.36 -23.02 -2.67
C VAL A 289 15.34 -24.13 -2.31
N ARG A 290 16.65 -23.85 -2.29
CA ARG A 290 17.68 -24.89 -2.09
C ARG A 290 18.54 -24.61 -0.86
N ASP A 291 19.04 -25.69 -0.27
CA ASP A 291 20.06 -25.57 0.76
C ASP A 291 21.31 -24.87 0.20
N GLY A 292 21.93 -24.02 1.02
CA GLY A 292 23.05 -23.19 0.61
C GLY A 292 22.69 -21.89 -0.12
N ASP A 293 21.46 -21.70 -0.59
CA ASP A 293 21.01 -20.42 -1.16
C ASP A 293 20.67 -19.39 -0.06
N LEU A 294 20.63 -18.12 -0.45
CA LEU A 294 19.92 -17.08 0.30
C LEU A 294 18.48 -16.97 -0.21
N LEU A 295 17.55 -16.62 0.67
CA LEU A 295 16.20 -16.19 0.36
C LEU A 295 16.07 -14.71 0.73
N LEU A 296 15.87 -13.85 -0.25
CA LEU A 296 15.40 -12.49 -0.02
C LEU A 296 13.87 -12.54 0.04
N LEU A 297 13.31 -12.29 1.22
CA LEU A 297 11.88 -12.11 1.43
C LEU A 297 11.60 -10.64 1.68
N ASP A 298 10.86 -10.03 0.78
CA ASP A 298 10.35 -8.66 0.87
C ASP A 298 8.82 -8.69 0.80
N ALA A 299 8.18 -8.25 1.88
CA ALA A 299 6.76 -8.43 2.09
C ALA A 299 6.18 -7.48 3.14
N GLY A 300 4.96 -7.00 2.87
CA GLY A 300 4.21 -6.12 3.76
C GLY A 300 2.74 -6.54 3.90
N VAL A 301 2.22 -6.52 5.12
CA VAL A 301 0.78 -6.67 5.40
C VAL A 301 0.13 -5.29 5.37
N GLU A 302 -0.93 -5.16 4.56
CA GLU A 302 -1.86 -4.03 4.61
C GLU A 302 -2.94 -4.34 5.67
N ALA A 303 -2.97 -3.57 6.75
CA ALA A 303 -3.97 -3.71 7.80
C ALA A 303 -5.38 -3.33 7.30
N ASP A 304 -6.42 -3.64 8.08
CA ASP A 304 -7.80 -3.23 7.74
C ASP A 304 -7.98 -1.71 7.64
N SER A 305 -7.07 -0.93 8.23
CA SER A 305 -7.00 0.53 8.08
C SER A 305 -6.40 0.99 6.74
N PHE A 306 -5.94 0.05 5.90
CA PHE A 306 -5.17 0.25 4.68
C PHE A 306 -3.75 0.80 4.85
N TYR A 307 -3.24 0.94 6.07
CA TYR A 307 -1.81 1.21 6.29
C TYR A 307 -1.02 -0.08 6.11
N THR A 308 0.16 0.01 5.50
CA THR A 308 1.01 -1.15 5.22
C THR A 308 2.37 -1.04 5.90
N GLY A 309 2.91 -2.19 6.32
CA GLY A 309 4.34 -2.34 6.59
C GLY A 309 5.11 -2.62 5.31
N ASP A 310 6.43 -2.48 5.36
CA ASP A 310 7.34 -2.79 4.25
C ASP A 310 8.67 -3.29 4.82
N VAL A 311 8.89 -4.61 4.73
CA VAL A 311 10.01 -5.23 5.42
C VAL A 311 10.67 -6.23 4.49
N THR A 312 11.99 -6.13 4.41
CA THR A 312 12.84 -7.12 3.75
C THR A 312 13.79 -7.77 4.74
N ARG A 313 13.87 -9.11 4.69
CA ARG A 313 14.95 -9.90 5.29
C ARG A 313 15.56 -10.84 4.27
N THR A 314 16.89 -10.88 4.24
CA THR A 314 17.62 -11.92 3.51
C THR A 314 18.06 -13.03 4.47
N LEU A 315 17.61 -14.26 4.22
CA LEU A 315 17.73 -15.41 5.11
C LEU A 315 18.60 -16.50 4.49
N PRO A 316 19.56 -17.11 5.21
CA PRO A 316 20.24 -18.29 4.73
C PRO A 316 19.29 -19.49 4.79
N VAL A 317 18.98 -20.11 3.65
CA VAL A 317 17.96 -21.17 3.58
C VAL A 317 18.32 -22.36 4.49
N GLY A 318 19.61 -22.71 4.58
CA GLY A 318 20.13 -23.76 5.47
C GLY A 318 20.19 -23.37 6.96
N GLY A 319 19.91 -22.10 7.29
CA GLY A 319 19.96 -21.55 8.65
C GLY A 319 21.31 -20.98 9.06
N ARG A 320 22.34 -21.02 8.20
CA ARG A 320 23.64 -20.39 8.42
C ARG A 320 24.17 -19.74 7.15
N PHE A 321 24.77 -18.56 7.30
CA PHE A 321 25.46 -17.90 6.20
C PHE A 321 26.79 -18.62 5.90
N SER A 322 27.13 -18.74 4.62
CA SER A 322 28.52 -19.00 4.24
C SER A 322 29.38 -17.75 4.45
N ASP A 323 30.71 -17.89 4.52
CA ASP A 323 31.62 -16.74 4.66
C ASP A 323 31.40 -15.68 3.57
N VAL A 324 31.13 -16.11 2.34
CA VAL A 324 30.90 -15.20 1.21
C VAL A 324 29.55 -14.49 1.33
N GLN A 325 28.50 -15.21 1.71
CA GLN A 325 27.18 -14.61 1.95
C GLN A 325 27.22 -13.63 3.11
N ARG A 326 27.87 -14.02 4.22
CA ARG A 326 28.06 -13.20 5.42
C ARG A 326 28.80 -11.91 5.09
N ARG A 327 29.86 -11.99 4.28
CA ARG A 327 30.61 -10.81 3.82
C ARG A 327 29.72 -9.79 3.08
N VAL A 328 28.84 -10.26 2.19
CA VAL A 328 27.89 -9.37 1.49
C VAL A 328 26.84 -8.82 2.46
N TYR A 329 26.29 -9.70 3.31
CA TYR A 329 25.28 -9.34 4.28
C TYR A 329 25.74 -8.26 5.26
N ASP A 330 26.93 -8.43 5.84
CA ASP A 330 27.49 -7.49 6.81
C ASP A 330 27.76 -6.11 6.19
N LEU A 331 28.12 -6.04 4.90
CA LEU A 331 28.27 -4.75 4.21
C LEU A 331 26.91 -4.05 4.03
N VAL A 332 25.87 -4.79 3.66
CA VAL A 332 24.50 -4.23 3.56
C VAL A 332 23.99 -3.80 4.94
N PHE A 333 24.24 -4.60 5.98
CA PHE A 333 23.88 -4.25 7.36
C PHE A 333 24.62 -2.99 7.85
N ALA A 334 25.91 -2.85 7.54
CA ALA A 334 26.68 -1.65 7.85
C ALA A 334 26.11 -0.41 7.12
N ALA A 335 25.74 -0.56 5.85
CA ALA A 335 25.11 0.51 5.08
C ALA A 335 23.74 0.90 5.67
N GLN A 336 22.91 -0.08 6.05
CA GLN A 336 21.62 0.17 6.69
C GLN A 336 21.81 0.92 8.02
N SER A 337 22.76 0.47 8.83
CA SER A 337 23.10 1.08 10.12
C SER A 337 23.54 2.55 9.96
N ALA A 338 24.33 2.85 8.92
CA ALA A 338 24.73 4.23 8.63
C ALA A 338 23.56 5.10 8.14
N GLY A 339 22.67 4.56 7.32
CA GLY A 339 21.44 5.25 6.91
C GLY A 339 20.54 5.57 8.11
N ILE A 340 20.30 4.59 8.98
CA ILE A 340 19.49 4.75 10.20
C ILE A 340 20.09 5.80 11.13
N ALA A 341 21.41 5.82 11.30
CA ALA A 341 22.08 6.81 12.14
C ALA A 341 21.93 8.27 11.63
N ALA A 342 21.57 8.46 10.36
CA ALA A 342 21.28 9.76 9.78
C ALA A 342 19.82 10.22 9.99
N LEU A 343 18.92 9.33 10.44
CA LEU A 343 17.50 9.66 10.65
C LEU A 343 17.31 10.51 11.90
N ARG A 344 16.89 11.76 11.69
CA ARG A 344 16.48 12.69 12.75
C ARG A 344 15.66 13.84 12.17
N PRO A 345 14.82 14.51 12.98
CA PRO A 345 14.16 15.74 12.57
C PRO A 345 15.14 16.80 12.07
N GLY A 346 14.76 17.51 11.02
CA GLY A 346 15.54 18.58 10.39
C GLY A 346 16.69 18.09 9.51
N ALA A 347 16.97 16.79 9.43
CA ALA A 347 17.92 16.28 8.44
C ALA A 347 17.32 16.39 7.03
N PRO A 348 18.11 16.70 5.99
CA PRO A 348 17.66 16.59 4.60
C PRO A 348 17.15 15.17 4.33
N TYR A 349 16.06 15.03 3.58
CA TYR A 349 15.48 13.71 3.27
C TYR A 349 16.54 12.76 2.68
N GLY A 350 17.35 13.20 1.72
CA GLY A 350 18.39 12.36 1.09
C GLY A 350 19.57 11.94 2.00
N ALA A 351 19.69 12.45 3.22
CA ALA A 351 20.87 12.24 4.05
C ALA A 351 21.11 10.76 4.42
N PHE A 352 20.05 9.97 4.63
CA PHE A 352 20.19 8.54 4.94
C PHE A 352 20.66 7.73 3.72
N HIS A 353 20.18 8.08 2.53
CA HIS A 353 20.64 7.49 1.27
C HIS A 353 22.13 7.77 1.03
N ASP A 354 22.56 9.02 1.23
CA ASP A 354 23.96 9.41 1.08
C ASP A 354 24.88 8.73 2.11
N ALA A 355 24.38 8.46 3.31
CA ALA A 355 25.13 7.74 4.34
C ALA A 355 25.30 6.25 3.99
N ALA A 356 24.22 5.58 3.58
CA ALA A 356 24.25 4.18 3.22
C ALA A 356 25.06 3.89 1.95
N THR A 357 24.85 4.68 0.89
CA THR A 357 25.54 4.50 -0.39
C THR A 357 27.05 4.74 -0.29
N ARG A 358 27.49 5.61 0.63
CA ARG A 358 28.91 5.81 0.94
C ARG A 358 29.55 4.57 1.54
N VAL A 359 28.89 3.92 2.50
CA VAL A 359 29.39 2.67 3.09
C VAL A 359 29.50 1.57 2.04
N ILE A 360 28.49 1.43 1.16
CA ILE A 360 28.52 0.49 0.04
C ILE A 360 29.73 0.78 -0.88
N ALA A 361 29.89 2.04 -1.28
CA ALA A 361 30.98 2.46 -2.16
C ALA A 361 32.36 2.14 -1.58
N GLU A 362 32.59 2.49 -0.31
CA GLU A 362 33.85 2.24 0.40
C GLU A 362 34.11 0.73 0.58
N GLY A 363 33.07 -0.05 0.92
CA GLY A 363 33.18 -1.50 1.08
C GLY A 363 33.50 -2.22 -0.22
N LEU A 364 32.84 -1.86 -1.32
CA LEU A 364 33.11 -2.43 -2.64
C LEU A 364 34.49 -2.02 -3.17
N ASP A 365 34.94 -0.81 -2.89
CA ASP A 365 36.31 -0.37 -3.19
C ASP A 365 37.36 -1.21 -2.44
N ALA A 366 37.10 -1.51 -1.17
CA ALA A 366 37.98 -2.35 -0.36
C ALA A 366 38.06 -3.79 -0.90
N TRP A 367 36.99 -4.30 -1.52
CA TRP A 367 36.99 -5.59 -2.23
C TRP A 367 37.61 -5.52 -3.63
N GLY A 368 37.99 -4.35 -4.10
CA GLY A 368 38.52 -4.14 -5.46
C GLY A 368 37.44 -4.19 -6.55
N LEU A 369 36.17 -4.00 -6.20
CA LEU A 369 35.01 -4.08 -7.11
C LEU A 369 34.54 -2.72 -7.61
N ARG A 370 35.45 -1.75 -7.77
CA ARG A 370 35.09 -0.44 -8.34
C ARG A 370 34.63 -0.61 -9.78
N PRO A 371 33.37 -0.26 -10.14
CA PRO A 371 32.91 -0.32 -11.52
C PRO A 371 33.77 0.55 -12.43
N GLY A 372 34.21 0.02 -13.57
CA GLY A 372 35.11 0.72 -14.47
C GLY A 372 36.54 0.91 -13.94
N GLY A 373 36.88 0.47 -12.73
CA GLY A 373 38.23 0.52 -12.18
C GLY A 373 38.66 1.90 -11.63
N ARG A 374 39.87 1.95 -11.06
CA ARG A 374 40.39 3.08 -10.24
C ARG A 374 40.54 4.41 -10.98
N HIS A 375 40.46 4.42 -12.31
CA HIS A 375 40.62 5.63 -13.12
C HIS A 375 39.36 6.51 -13.17
N LEU A 376 38.19 5.96 -12.84
CA LEU A 376 36.97 6.75 -12.69
C LEU A 376 36.94 7.44 -11.31
N PRO A 377 36.44 8.69 -11.24
CA PRO A 377 36.30 9.40 -9.99
C PRO A 377 35.34 8.64 -9.07
N HIS A 378 35.69 8.59 -7.79
CA HIS A 378 34.84 7.98 -6.77
C HIS A 378 33.52 8.75 -6.66
N GLY A 379 32.41 8.02 -6.64
CA GLY A 379 31.09 8.61 -6.42
C GLY A 379 30.00 7.56 -6.29
N PRO A 380 28.96 7.78 -5.47
CA PRO A 380 27.86 6.83 -5.25
C PRO A 380 27.19 6.36 -6.55
N ALA A 381 27.07 7.26 -7.53
CA ALA A 381 26.47 6.97 -8.84
C ALA A 381 27.19 5.83 -9.60
N LEU A 382 28.50 5.64 -9.38
CA LEU A 382 29.28 4.58 -10.02
C LEU A 382 28.81 3.19 -9.58
N TYR A 383 28.42 3.07 -8.30
CA TYR A 383 28.03 1.81 -7.68
C TYR A 383 26.57 1.42 -7.96
N ARG A 384 25.83 2.23 -8.72
CA ARG A 384 24.50 1.86 -9.22
C ARG A 384 24.49 0.57 -10.03
N ARG A 385 25.64 0.10 -10.52
CA ARG A 385 25.78 -1.25 -11.11
C ARG A 385 25.31 -2.36 -10.16
N TYR A 386 25.52 -2.19 -8.84
CA TYR A 386 25.21 -3.19 -7.81
C TYR A 386 24.07 -2.77 -6.86
N THR A 387 23.66 -1.49 -6.89
CA THR A 387 22.54 -0.94 -6.10
C THR A 387 21.71 0.02 -6.96
N VAL A 388 20.74 -0.51 -7.71
CA VAL A 388 19.99 0.29 -8.71
C VAL A 388 18.84 1.12 -8.13
N CYS A 389 18.29 0.72 -6.98
CA CYS A 389 17.20 1.38 -6.26
C CYS A 389 17.70 2.44 -5.27
N GLY A 390 16.76 3.25 -4.77
CA GLY A 390 17.00 4.13 -3.62
C GLY A 390 17.26 3.31 -2.35
N THR A 391 17.56 4.01 -1.25
CA THR A 391 17.75 3.35 0.06
C THR A 391 16.49 3.45 0.93
N GLY A 392 15.38 3.93 0.39
CA GLY A 392 14.10 4.03 1.08
C GLY A 392 13.16 5.07 0.49
N HIS A 393 11.92 5.03 0.95
CA HIS A 393 10.80 5.89 0.57
C HIS A 393 9.89 6.15 1.77
N MET A 394 9.02 7.17 1.68
CA MET A 394 7.92 7.32 2.65
C MET A 394 6.99 6.12 2.60
N LEU A 395 6.42 5.78 3.75
CA LEU A 395 5.52 4.65 3.95
C LEU A 395 4.25 5.11 4.68
N GLY A 396 3.11 4.53 4.32
CA GLY A 396 1.82 4.91 4.90
C GLY A 396 0.66 4.07 4.37
N LEU A 397 -0.34 4.75 3.82
CA LEU A 397 -1.46 4.10 3.14
C LEU A 397 -1.04 3.42 1.84
N ASP A 398 -0.02 3.95 1.16
CA ASP A 398 0.63 3.31 0.03
C ASP A 398 2.04 2.84 0.47
N CYS A 399 2.54 1.76 -0.14
CA CYS A 399 3.91 1.26 0.07
C CYS A 399 4.93 2.36 -0.25
N HIS A 400 4.92 2.82 -1.50
CA HIS A 400 5.57 4.06 -1.92
C HIS A 400 4.61 5.24 -1.66
N ASP A 401 4.56 5.70 -0.41
CA ASP A 401 3.64 6.75 0.00
C ASP A 401 4.01 8.13 -0.56
N CYS A 402 3.00 8.99 -0.60
CA CYS A 402 3.16 10.40 -0.93
C CYS A 402 3.76 10.70 -2.31
N ALA A 403 3.61 9.80 -3.31
CA ALA A 403 4.23 9.92 -4.64
C ALA A 403 3.88 11.18 -5.44
N ALA A 404 2.78 11.87 -5.11
CA ALA A 404 2.38 13.14 -5.74
C ALA A 404 2.79 14.38 -4.93
N ALA A 405 3.47 14.22 -3.79
CA ALA A 405 3.97 15.34 -3.02
C ALA A 405 5.02 16.11 -3.83
N ARG A 406 5.07 17.44 -3.65
CA ARG A 406 6.03 18.28 -4.36
C ARG A 406 7.45 17.99 -3.85
N ASP A 407 8.43 18.16 -4.74
CA ASP A 407 9.83 17.86 -4.44
C ASP A 407 10.33 18.63 -3.22
N GLU A 408 9.97 19.92 -3.12
CA GLU A 408 10.40 20.80 -2.03
C GLU A 408 9.87 20.37 -0.66
N THR A 409 8.73 19.68 -0.64
CA THR A 409 8.10 19.15 0.59
C THR A 409 8.56 17.72 0.87
N TYR A 410 8.98 16.98 -0.15
CA TYR A 410 9.35 15.57 -0.05
C TYR A 410 10.86 15.35 -0.26
N ALA A 411 11.30 14.97 -1.46
CA ALA A 411 12.67 14.50 -1.69
C ALA A 411 13.73 15.61 -1.55
N GLY A 412 13.38 16.85 -1.88
CA GLY A 412 14.16 18.06 -1.61
C GLY A 412 13.94 18.68 -0.23
N GLY A 413 13.03 18.13 0.57
CA GLY A 413 12.66 18.60 1.90
C GLY A 413 13.52 18.06 3.04
N THR A 414 13.03 18.23 4.27
CA THR A 414 13.66 17.71 5.49
C THR A 414 12.75 16.71 6.20
N LEU A 415 13.34 15.80 6.96
CA LEU A 415 12.61 14.87 7.82
C LEU A 415 11.94 15.63 8.99
N GLU A 416 10.68 15.35 9.24
CA GLU A 416 9.91 15.91 10.36
C GLU A 416 9.42 14.80 11.28
N ALA A 417 9.19 15.13 12.56
CA ALA A 417 8.59 14.18 13.49
C ALA A 417 7.20 13.76 12.99
N GLY A 418 6.94 12.45 12.94
CA GLY A 418 5.75 11.88 12.32
C GLY A 418 5.96 11.42 10.88
N HIS A 419 7.07 11.75 10.20
CA HIS A 419 7.43 11.07 8.96
C HIS A 419 7.64 9.58 9.24
N VAL A 420 7.15 8.73 8.34
CA VAL A 420 7.38 7.29 8.37
C VAL A 420 7.98 6.88 7.02
N LEU A 421 9.10 6.17 7.06
CA LEU A 421 9.90 5.80 5.89
C LEU A 421 10.64 4.47 6.07
N THR A 422 10.96 3.82 4.96
CA THR A 422 11.80 2.62 4.90
C THR A 422 13.29 2.99 4.91
N VAL A 423 14.14 2.06 5.38
CA VAL A 423 15.60 2.09 5.15
C VAL A 423 16.06 0.72 4.66
N GLU A 424 16.34 0.62 3.35
CA GLU A 424 16.39 -0.63 2.58
C GLU A 424 17.61 -0.75 1.62
N PRO A 425 18.86 -0.50 2.06
CA PRO A 425 20.00 -0.69 1.16
C PRO A 425 20.09 -2.16 0.72
N GLY A 426 20.62 -2.35 -0.48
CA GLY A 426 20.85 -3.68 -1.02
C GLY A 426 22.02 -3.77 -1.98
N LEU A 427 22.52 -4.98 -2.15
CA LEU A 427 23.58 -5.35 -3.10
C LEU A 427 23.12 -6.53 -3.94
N TYR A 428 23.26 -6.39 -5.25
CA TYR A 428 22.77 -7.36 -6.22
C TYR A 428 23.85 -7.65 -7.26
N PHE A 429 24.44 -8.83 -7.19
CA PHE A 429 25.49 -9.27 -8.11
C PHE A 429 24.90 -10.19 -9.17
N GLN A 430 24.68 -9.67 -10.38
CA GLN A 430 24.06 -10.45 -11.46
C GLN A 430 24.86 -11.74 -11.77
N PRO A 431 24.18 -12.88 -12.01
CA PRO A 431 24.83 -14.17 -12.18
C PRO A 431 25.75 -14.23 -13.41
N ASP A 432 25.48 -13.40 -14.42
CA ASP A 432 26.24 -13.29 -15.67
C ASP A 432 27.25 -12.13 -15.69
N ASP A 433 27.41 -11.41 -14.57
CA ASP A 433 28.37 -10.30 -14.49
C ASP A 433 29.81 -10.80 -14.32
N LEU A 434 30.51 -10.94 -15.45
CA LEU A 434 31.92 -11.35 -15.48
C LEU A 434 32.89 -10.33 -14.85
N THR A 435 32.42 -9.11 -14.55
CA THR A 435 33.24 -8.11 -13.83
C THR A 435 33.26 -8.35 -12.31
N VAL A 436 32.41 -9.26 -11.83
CA VAL A 436 32.31 -9.66 -10.43
C VAL A 436 32.98 -11.04 -10.25
N PRO A 437 33.74 -11.28 -9.16
CA PRO A 437 34.27 -12.59 -8.81
C PRO A 437 33.19 -13.68 -8.81
N GLU A 438 33.53 -14.87 -9.27
CA GLU A 438 32.58 -15.97 -9.47
C GLU A 438 31.81 -16.31 -8.19
N GLU A 439 32.47 -16.28 -7.03
CA GLU A 439 31.86 -16.59 -5.74
C GLU A 439 30.78 -15.58 -5.29
N LEU A 440 30.75 -14.37 -5.84
CA LEU A 440 29.76 -13.34 -5.52
C LEU A 440 28.55 -13.37 -6.48
N ARG A 441 28.68 -13.99 -7.65
CA ARG A 441 27.65 -13.96 -8.69
C ARG A 441 26.38 -14.67 -8.24
N GLY A 442 25.24 -14.04 -8.46
CA GLY A 442 23.93 -14.54 -8.04
C GLY A 442 23.60 -14.27 -6.56
N ILE A 443 24.44 -13.52 -5.83
CA ILE A 443 24.11 -13.09 -4.46
C ILE A 443 23.37 -11.75 -4.52
N GLY A 444 22.13 -11.77 -4.05
CA GLY A 444 21.32 -10.59 -3.77
C GLY A 444 21.02 -10.50 -2.27
N VAL A 445 21.26 -9.33 -1.67
CA VAL A 445 20.93 -9.05 -0.26
C VAL A 445 20.27 -7.69 -0.17
N ARG A 446 19.14 -7.62 0.53
CA ARG A 446 18.51 -6.38 1.03
C ARG A 446 18.11 -6.59 2.49
N ILE A 447 18.22 -5.52 3.27
CA ILE A 447 17.80 -5.46 4.67
C ILE A 447 17.01 -4.18 4.83
N GLU A 448 15.75 -4.29 5.21
CA GLU A 448 14.81 -3.18 5.22
C GLU A 448 13.98 -3.13 6.50
N ASP A 449 13.82 -1.92 7.02
CA ASP A 449 13.04 -1.66 8.21
C ASP A 449 12.26 -0.37 8.10
N ASP A 450 11.13 -0.35 8.79
CA ASP A 450 10.21 0.78 8.87
C ASP A 450 10.55 1.66 10.07
N PHE A 451 10.71 2.96 9.83
CA PHE A 451 11.03 3.94 10.86
C PHE A 451 10.01 5.04 10.94
N VAL A 452 9.61 5.42 12.16
CA VAL A 452 8.95 6.69 12.42
C VAL A 452 9.97 7.68 12.97
N ILE A 453 10.03 8.87 12.38
CA ILE A 453 10.81 9.99 12.91
C ILE A 453 10.10 10.51 14.16
N THR A 454 10.84 10.59 15.26
CA THR A 454 10.39 11.06 16.57
C THR A 454 10.93 12.46 16.83
N ALA A 455 10.61 13.08 17.97
CA ALA A 455 11.08 14.44 18.28
C ALA A 455 12.61 14.56 18.38
N ASP A 456 13.32 13.47 18.69
CA ASP A 456 14.76 13.45 18.98
C ASP A 456 15.55 12.39 18.20
N GLY A 457 14.92 11.68 17.26
CA GLY A 457 15.57 10.66 16.45
C GLY A 457 14.58 9.87 15.60
N ALA A 458 14.73 8.54 15.56
CA ALA A 458 13.82 7.64 14.87
C ALA A 458 13.57 6.37 15.68
N ARG A 459 12.36 5.81 15.58
CA ARG A 459 11.96 4.54 16.20
C ARG A 459 11.70 3.51 15.11
N CYS A 460 12.35 2.35 15.23
CA CYS A 460 12.12 1.21 14.36
C CYS A 460 10.79 0.51 14.71
N LEU A 461 9.85 0.48 13.78
CA LEU A 461 8.56 -0.21 13.91
C LEU A 461 8.74 -1.72 13.77
N SER A 462 9.65 -2.16 12.90
CA SER A 462 9.92 -3.57 12.56
C SER A 462 10.98 -4.23 13.47
N SER A 463 11.23 -3.66 14.66
CA SER A 463 12.24 -4.12 15.62
C SER A 463 12.00 -5.53 16.18
N GLY A 464 10.84 -6.14 15.91
CA GLY A 464 10.54 -7.54 16.23
C GLY A 464 11.35 -8.56 15.42
N LEU A 465 12.09 -8.14 14.39
CA LEU A 465 12.96 -9.01 13.59
C LEU A 465 14.43 -8.58 13.71
N PRO A 466 15.38 -9.53 13.89
CA PRO A 466 16.80 -9.21 13.91
C PRO A 466 17.28 -8.73 12.54
N ARG A 467 18.45 -8.07 12.51
CA ARG A 467 19.01 -7.45 11.30
C ARG A 467 20.48 -7.79 11.08
N ASP A 468 21.23 -8.01 12.14
CA ASP A 468 22.58 -8.56 12.03
C ASP A 468 22.49 -10.08 11.76
N ALA A 469 23.51 -10.61 11.09
CA ALA A 469 23.49 -12.00 10.65
C ALA A 469 23.48 -13.01 11.82
N ASP A 470 24.13 -12.71 12.95
CA ASP A 470 24.11 -13.59 14.12
C ASP A 470 22.70 -13.64 14.73
N GLY A 471 22.03 -12.50 14.81
CA GLY A 471 20.63 -12.40 15.19
C GLY A 471 19.70 -13.19 14.27
N ILE A 472 19.92 -13.12 12.95
CA ILE A 472 19.13 -13.90 11.96
C ILE A 472 19.33 -15.41 12.17
N GLU A 473 20.58 -15.89 12.30
CA GLU A 473 20.84 -17.32 12.54
C GLU A 473 20.19 -17.79 13.85
N ALA A 474 20.31 -17.01 14.93
CA ALA A 474 19.71 -17.33 16.22
C ALA A 474 18.17 -17.37 16.16
N TRP A 475 17.55 -16.38 15.53
CA TRP A 475 16.10 -16.30 15.35
C TRP A 475 15.56 -17.46 14.51
N MET A 476 16.21 -17.77 13.39
CA MET A 476 15.84 -18.89 12.54
C MET A 476 16.00 -20.23 13.28
N SER A 477 17.07 -20.39 14.07
CA SER A 477 17.27 -21.58 14.89
C SER A 477 16.18 -21.75 15.95
N ALA A 478 15.73 -20.66 16.57
CA ALA A 478 14.67 -20.70 17.58
C ALA A 478 13.29 -21.01 16.99
N THR A 479 13.04 -20.62 15.73
CA THR A 479 11.74 -20.79 15.06
C THR A 479 11.58 -22.17 14.39
N ARG A 480 12.68 -22.92 14.22
CA ARG A 480 12.69 -24.27 13.63
C ARG A 480 12.45 -25.41 14.63
N GLY A 481 12.45 -25.10 15.93
CA GLY A 481 12.08 -26.03 17.00
C GLY A 481 10.59 -26.01 17.26
#